data_AF-A0A6A4FR97-F1
#
_entry.id   AF-A0A6A4FR97-F1
#
_cell.length_a   1.000
_cell.length_b   1.000
_cell.length_c   1.000
_cell.angle_alpha   90.00
_cell.angle_beta   90.00
_cell.angle_gamma   90.00
#
_symmetry.space_group_name_H-M   'P 1'
#
loop_
_entity.id
_entity.type
_entity.pdbx_description
1 polymer ?
#
loop_
_entity_poly.entity_id
_entity_poly.type
_entity_poly.pdbx_seq_one_letter_code
_entity_poly.pdbx_strand_id
1 'polypeptide(L)'
;MSNCPRRAEGLQNTRGYYTVQAKAYCDKKVMIEWIDKTSVVYVPPGVTGLVRPMDIAVMKTFKDRLRELYTKFAIENGTFTYVAQKRHHIAASLLQAWDEVDEESIRSGMLKAALMAMAPRDAQGVFATSKPASGGVVDEL
;
A
#
# COMPACT_ATOMS: atom_id res chain seq x y z
N MET A 1 15.29 -19.16 -6.28
CA MET A 1 14.61 -18.13 -5.45
C MET A 1 13.19 -18.62 -5.23
N SER A 2 12.84 -19.02 -4.01
CA SER A 2 11.53 -19.61 -3.69
C SER A 2 10.48 -18.49 -3.65
N ASN A 3 9.51 -18.55 -4.57
CA ASN A 3 8.33 -17.70 -4.52
C ASN A 3 7.53 -18.03 -3.24
N CYS A 4 7.26 -17.02 -2.42
CA CYS A 4 6.37 -17.14 -1.27
C CYS A 4 4.94 -17.25 -1.78
N PRO A 5 4.23 -18.38 -1.62
CA PRO A 5 2.85 -18.48 -2.03
C PRO A 5 2.02 -17.51 -1.17
N ARG A 6 1.43 -16.49 -1.80
CA ARG A 6 0.47 -15.58 -1.17
C ARG A 6 -0.84 -16.33 -0.93
N ARG A 7 -0.90 -17.24 0.04
CA ARG A 7 -2.18 -17.76 0.54
C ARG A 7 -2.94 -16.59 1.17
N ALA A 8 -3.97 -16.14 0.48
CA ALA A 8 -4.91 -15.14 0.96
C ALA A 8 -6.11 -15.89 1.55
N GLU A 9 -6.47 -15.60 2.79
CA GLU A 9 -7.67 -16.18 3.40
C GLU A 9 -8.87 -15.28 3.12
N GLY A 10 -9.95 -15.90 2.66
CA GLY A 10 -11.23 -15.25 2.44
C GLY A 10 -12.00 -14.98 3.73
N LEU A 11 -12.75 -13.88 3.75
CA LEU A 11 -13.52 -13.46 4.91
C LEU A 11 -14.74 -12.63 4.50
N GLN A 12 -15.88 -12.93 5.10
CA GLN A 12 -17.13 -12.23 4.81
C GLN A 12 -17.58 -11.48 6.08
N ASN A 13 -17.94 -10.20 5.96
CA ASN A 13 -18.79 -9.52 6.94
C ASN A 13 -20.14 -9.17 6.27
N THR A 14 -21.00 -8.43 6.97
CA THR A 14 -22.30 -7.97 6.44
C THR A 14 -22.20 -7.06 5.21
N ARG A 15 -21.02 -6.48 4.95
CA ARG A 15 -20.75 -5.47 3.92
C ARG A 15 -19.89 -6.00 2.76
N GLY A 16 -19.27 -7.17 2.83
CA GLY A 16 -18.50 -7.67 1.69
C GLY A 16 -17.56 -8.83 2.00
N TYR A 17 -16.92 -9.33 0.93
CA TYR A 17 -15.87 -10.34 1.01
C TYR A 17 -14.49 -9.69 0.89
N TYR A 18 -13.64 -9.94 1.88
CA TYR A 18 -12.28 -9.43 2.02
C TYR A 18 -11.28 -10.57 2.01
N THR A 19 -10.06 -10.29 1.58
CA THR A 19 -8.93 -11.19 1.71
C THR A 19 -7.84 -10.55 2.56
N VAL A 20 -7.24 -11.32 3.46
CA VAL A 20 -6.11 -10.87 4.27
C VAL A 20 -4.85 -11.61 3.88
N GLN A 21 -3.71 -10.92 3.92
CA GLN A 21 -2.41 -11.58 3.74
C GLN A 21 -2.04 -12.30 5.03
N ALA A 22 -1.70 -13.58 4.96
CA ALA A 22 -1.37 -14.41 6.13
C ALA A 22 -0.17 -13.89 6.96
N LYS A 23 0.67 -13.03 6.39
CA LYS A 23 1.84 -12.41 7.05
C LYS A 23 1.67 -10.90 7.27
N ALA A 24 0.45 -10.37 7.16
CA ALA A 24 0.21 -8.96 7.47
C ALA A 24 0.50 -8.67 8.94
N TYR A 25 0.89 -7.43 9.23
CA TYR A 25 1.15 -6.96 10.59
C TYR A 25 -0.12 -7.01 11.47
N CYS A 26 -1.30 -6.74 10.89
CA CYS A 26 -2.57 -6.78 11.60
C CYS A 26 -3.25 -8.14 11.45
N ASP A 27 -3.70 -8.70 12.57
CA ASP A 27 -4.55 -9.89 12.59
C ASP A 27 -5.92 -9.60 11.93
N LYS A 28 -6.50 -10.65 11.34
CA LYS A 28 -7.77 -10.68 10.63
C LYS A 28 -8.90 -9.99 11.40
N LYS A 29 -9.00 -10.24 12.71
CA LYS A 29 -10.05 -9.69 13.56
C LYS A 29 -9.94 -8.16 13.67
N VAL A 30 -8.72 -7.65 13.83
CA VAL A 30 -8.43 -6.21 13.92
C VAL A 30 -8.77 -5.53 12.60
N MET A 31 -8.44 -6.16 11.47
CA MET A 31 -8.74 -5.60 10.16
C MET A 31 -10.26 -5.44 9.91
N ILE A 32 -11.08 -6.44 10.28
CA ILE A 32 -12.54 -6.30 10.17
C ILE A 32 -13.05 -5.17 11.05
N GLU A 33 -12.60 -5.13 12.31
CA GLU A 33 -13.05 -4.11 13.26
C GLU A 33 -12.78 -2.70 12.73
N TRP A 34 -11.63 -2.47 12.10
CA TRP A 34 -11.29 -1.19 11.50
C TRP A 34 -12.13 -0.88 10.25
N ILE A 35 -12.35 -1.86 9.38
CA ILE A 35 -13.23 -1.72 8.21
C ILE A 35 -14.66 -1.39 8.63
N ASP A 36 -15.16 -1.99 9.72
CA ASP A 36 -16.51 -1.73 10.20
C ASP A 36 -16.67 -0.31 10.77
N LYS A 37 -15.59 0.22 11.35
CA LYS A 37 -15.51 1.56 11.96
C LYS A 37 -15.13 2.68 10.99
N THR A 38 -14.75 2.38 9.75
CA THR A 38 -14.28 3.37 8.77
C THR A 38 -15.00 3.26 7.44
N SER A 39 -15.01 4.34 6.66
CA SER A 39 -15.45 4.29 5.26
C SER A 39 -14.31 3.77 4.38
N VAL A 40 -14.57 2.69 3.64
CA VAL A 40 -13.57 2.09 2.75
C VAL A 40 -13.90 2.44 1.30
N VAL A 41 -12.88 2.87 0.57
CA VAL A 41 -12.95 3.09 -0.88
C VAL A 41 -12.32 1.89 -1.57
N TYR A 42 -13.04 1.34 -2.55
CA TYR A 42 -12.52 0.26 -3.37
C TYR A 42 -11.68 0.84 -4.50
N VAL A 43 -10.49 0.25 -4.65
CA VAL A 43 -9.53 0.55 -5.71
C VAL A 43 -9.52 -0.64 -6.67
N PRO A 44 -9.92 -0.47 -7.94
CA PRO A 44 -9.84 -1.53 -8.92
C PRO A 44 -8.39 -2.05 -9.09
N PRO A 45 -8.20 -3.33 -9.45
CA PRO A 45 -6.88 -3.84 -9.80
C PRO A 45 -6.33 -3.09 -11.02
N GLY A 46 -5.00 -2.96 -11.10
CA GLY A 46 -4.31 -2.32 -12.23
C GLY A 46 -4.32 -0.79 -12.25
N VAL A 47 -5.12 -0.12 -11.42
CA VAL A 47 -5.19 1.36 -11.40
C VAL A 47 -4.56 1.99 -10.15
N THR A 48 -3.87 1.20 -9.32
CA THR A 48 -3.32 1.67 -8.03
C THR A 48 -2.44 2.91 -8.17
N GLY A 49 -1.60 2.97 -9.21
CA GLY A 49 -0.75 4.12 -9.48
C GLY A 49 -1.49 5.40 -9.91
N LEU A 50 -2.79 5.30 -10.21
CA LEU A 50 -3.63 6.41 -10.67
C LEU A 50 -4.62 6.89 -9.62
N VAL A 51 -4.99 6.02 -8.66
CA VAL A 51 -6.06 6.34 -7.70
C VAL A 51 -5.63 6.29 -6.25
N ARG A 52 -4.42 5.79 -5.93
CA ARG A 52 -3.94 5.80 -4.54
C ARG A 52 -3.11 7.07 -4.29
N PRO A 53 -3.55 7.97 -3.40
CA PRO A 53 -2.83 9.21 -3.10
C PRO A 53 -1.36 8.97 -2.72
N MET A 54 -1.12 7.90 -1.97
CA MET A 54 0.22 7.46 -1.60
C MET A 54 1.10 7.16 -2.81
N ASP A 55 0.59 6.47 -3.83
CA ASP A 55 1.39 6.14 -5.02
C ASP A 55 1.59 7.36 -5.92
N ILE A 56 0.54 8.18 -6.09
CA ILE A 56 0.53 9.33 -7.01
C ILE A 56 1.45 10.45 -6.53
N ALA A 57 1.37 10.81 -5.24
CA ALA A 57 1.98 12.03 -4.73
C ALA A 57 3.14 11.81 -3.77
N VAL A 58 3.09 10.76 -2.95
CA VAL A 58 4.04 10.58 -1.84
C VAL A 58 5.18 9.64 -2.25
N MET A 59 4.85 8.49 -2.82
CA MET A 59 5.83 7.42 -3.02
C MET A 59 6.85 7.71 -4.10
N LYS A 60 6.51 8.47 -5.14
CA LYS A 60 7.48 8.81 -6.17
C LYS A 60 8.59 9.70 -5.59
N THR A 61 8.22 10.86 -5.06
CA THR A 61 9.14 11.84 -4.48
C THR A 61 9.96 11.24 -3.35
N PHE A 62 9.30 10.51 -2.45
CA PHE A 62 9.94 9.80 -1.35
C PHE A 62 10.98 8.76 -1.82
N LYS A 63 10.62 7.89 -2.78
CA LYS A 63 11.54 6.85 -3.28
C LYS A 63 12.68 7.42 -4.09
N ASP A 64 12.44 8.47 -4.86
CA ASP A 64 13.48 9.18 -5.59
C ASP A 64 14.50 9.76 -4.61
N ARG A 65 14.01 10.42 -3.55
CA ARG A 65 14.88 10.98 -2.51
C ARG A 65 15.67 9.91 -1.75
N LEU A 66 15.04 8.82 -1.38
CA LEU A 66 15.73 7.67 -0.77
C LEU A 66 16.84 7.12 -1.66
N ARG A 67 16.55 7.00 -2.96
CA ARG A 67 17.52 6.52 -3.94
C ARG A 67 18.71 7.46 -4.02
N GLU A 68 18.48 8.77 -4.05
CA GLU A 68 19.55 9.78 -4.04
C GLU A 68 20.43 9.67 -2.79
N LEU A 69 19.82 9.66 -1.59
CA LEU A 69 20.55 9.56 -0.32
C LEU A 69 21.40 8.29 -0.25
N TYR A 70 20.82 7.16 -0.64
CA TYR A 70 21.53 5.88 -0.68
C TYR A 70 22.66 5.89 -1.70
N THR A 71 22.41 6.43 -2.90
CA THR A 71 23.40 6.47 -3.98
C THR A 71 24.58 7.36 -3.59
N LYS A 72 24.31 8.55 -3.03
CA LYS A 72 25.34 9.45 -2.52
C LYS A 72 26.20 8.77 -1.45
N PHE A 73 25.56 8.15 -0.46
CA PHE A 73 26.28 7.41 0.58
C PHE A 73 27.16 6.31 0.00
N ALA A 74 26.63 5.53 -0.95
CA ALA A 74 27.35 4.41 -1.56
C ALA A 74 28.56 4.88 -2.39
N ILE A 75 28.47 6.04 -3.05
CA ILE A 75 29.59 6.65 -3.78
C ILE A 75 30.67 7.13 -2.80
N GLU A 76 30.28 7.79 -1.72
CA GLU A 76 31.21 8.43 -0.77
C GLU A 76 31.86 7.43 0.21
N ASN A 77 31.11 6.42 0.64
CA ASN A 77 31.51 5.52 1.74
C ASN A 77 31.68 4.06 1.31
N GLY A 78 31.35 3.72 0.06
CA GLY A 78 31.42 2.36 -0.46
C GLY A 78 30.33 1.45 0.11
N THR A 79 30.67 0.17 0.33
CA THR A 79 29.72 -0.85 0.78
C THR A 79 29.67 -0.97 2.30
N PHE A 80 28.49 -1.28 2.82
CA PHE A 80 28.33 -1.56 4.26
C PHE A 80 29.07 -2.83 4.67
N THR A 81 29.81 -2.77 5.77
CA THR A 81 30.48 -3.94 6.36
C THR A 81 29.50 -4.82 7.14
N TYR A 82 28.51 -4.21 7.80
CA TYR A 82 27.57 -4.92 8.67
C TYR A 82 26.11 -4.63 8.33
N VAL A 83 25.26 -5.64 8.49
CA VAL A 83 23.81 -5.53 8.26
C VAL A 83 23.16 -4.49 9.17
N ALA A 84 23.61 -4.37 10.43
CA ALA A 84 23.11 -3.38 11.37
C ALA A 84 23.37 -1.94 10.88
N GLN A 85 24.57 -1.68 10.37
CA GLN A 85 24.94 -0.38 9.82
C GLN A 85 24.10 -0.02 8.60
N LYS A 86 23.88 -0.99 7.69
CA LYS A 86 22.98 -0.83 6.54
C LYS A 86 21.56 -0.47 6.98
N ARG A 87 21.01 -1.19 7.96
CA ARG A 87 19.65 -0.92 8.49
C ARG A 87 19.55 0.46 9.13
N HIS A 88 20.56 0.84 9.91
CA HIS A 88 20.62 2.15 10.55
C HIS A 88 20.65 3.28 9.52
N HIS A 89 21.51 3.15 8.50
CA HIS A 89 21.57 4.15 7.42
C HIS A 89 20.25 4.24 6.64
N ILE A 90 19.66 3.09 6.25
CA ILE A 90 18.37 3.10 5.57
C ILE A 90 17.30 3.75 6.45
N ALA A 91 17.25 3.46 7.75
CA ALA A 91 16.30 4.06 8.68
C ALA A 91 16.48 5.58 8.79
N ALA A 92 17.71 6.07 8.88
CA ALA A 92 17.99 7.50 8.90
C ALA A 92 17.56 8.17 7.57
N SER A 93 17.87 7.56 6.44
CA SER A 93 17.46 8.06 5.12
C SER A 93 15.94 8.04 4.93
N LEU A 94 15.22 7.09 5.54
CA LEU A 94 13.75 7.05 5.56
C LEU A 94 13.16 8.26 6.30
N LEU A 95 13.70 8.59 7.48
CA LEU A 95 13.25 9.75 8.24
C LEU A 95 13.51 11.04 7.45
N GLN A 96 14.73 11.20 6.92
CA GLN A 96 15.06 12.39 6.15
C GLN A 96 14.20 12.52 4.89
N ALA A 97 14.06 11.45 4.10
CA ALA A 97 13.25 11.50 2.89
C ALA A 97 11.78 11.77 3.18
N TRP A 98 11.28 11.35 4.36
CA TRP A 98 9.90 11.62 4.79
C TRP A 98 9.70 13.09 5.18
N ASP A 99 10.64 13.67 5.93
CA ASP A 99 10.58 15.09 6.33
C ASP A 99 10.66 16.03 5.14
N GLU A 100 11.28 15.59 4.03
CA GLU A 100 11.36 16.35 2.77
C GLU A 100 10.13 16.14 1.86
N VAL A 101 9.16 15.30 2.22
CA VAL A 101 7.90 15.19 1.48
C VAL A 101 7.06 16.43 1.74
N ASP A 102 6.83 17.20 0.68
CA ASP A 102 6.03 18.41 0.72
C ASP A 102 4.53 18.13 1.03
N GLU A 103 3.98 18.91 1.97
CA GLU A 103 2.58 18.81 2.39
C GLU A 103 1.61 19.17 1.25
N GLU A 104 1.97 20.14 0.40
CA GLU A 104 1.15 20.56 -0.72
C GLU A 104 1.03 19.44 -1.77
N SER A 105 2.11 18.69 -1.97
CA SER A 105 2.14 17.48 -2.80
C SER A 105 1.20 16.41 -2.25
N ILE A 106 1.20 16.16 -0.93
CA ILE A 106 0.25 15.23 -0.28
C ILE A 106 -1.19 15.67 -0.53
N ARG A 107 -1.50 16.95 -0.30
CA ARG A 107 -2.85 17.52 -0.51
C ARG A 107 -3.29 17.38 -1.96
N SER A 108 -2.44 17.73 -2.90
CA SER A 108 -2.69 17.62 -4.35
C SER A 108 -2.91 16.17 -4.78
N GLY A 109 -2.17 15.22 -4.21
CA GLY A 109 -2.35 13.79 -4.43
C GLY A 109 -3.72 13.28 -4.00
N MET A 110 -4.18 13.72 -2.83
CA MET A 110 -5.51 13.37 -2.31
C MET A 110 -6.63 13.89 -3.22
N LEU A 111 -6.52 15.14 -3.70
CA LEU A 111 -7.49 15.72 -4.63
C LEU A 111 -7.54 14.97 -5.96
N LYS A 112 -6.39 14.58 -6.51
CA LYS A 112 -6.32 13.81 -7.77
C LYS A 112 -6.90 12.40 -7.63
N ALA A 113 -6.67 11.75 -6.49
CA ALA A 113 -7.18 10.41 -6.20
C ALA A 113 -8.68 10.35 -5.94
N ALA A 114 -9.27 11.40 -5.33
CA ALA A 114 -10.68 11.45 -4.97
C ALA A 114 -11.64 11.42 -6.17
N LEU A 115 -11.14 11.62 -7.39
CA LEU A 115 -11.92 11.65 -8.63
C LEU A 115 -12.43 10.27 -9.10
N MET A 116 -12.04 9.16 -8.45
CA MET A 116 -12.42 7.81 -8.88
C MET A 116 -13.02 6.95 -7.75
N ALA A 117 -14.31 7.11 -7.46
CA ALA A 117 -15.07 6.18 -6.63
C ALA A 117 -16.20 5.52 -7.44
N MET A 118 -15.85 4.54 -8.28
CA MET A 118 -16.79 3.77 -9.12
C MET A 118 -16.76 2.30 -8.71
N ALA A 119 -17.19 2.00 -7.49
CA ALA A 119 -17.23 0.62 -6.99
C ALA A 119 -18.67 0.17 -6.74
N PRO A 120 -18.96 -1.14 -6.80
CA PRO A 120 -20.28 -1.66 -6.46
C PRO A 120 -20.69 -1.19 -5.06
N ARG A 121 -21.88 -0.58 -5.01
CA ARG A 121 -22.53 -0.13 -3.78
C ARG A 121 -23.84 -0.87 -3.61
N ASP A 122 -24.24 -1.11 -2.37
CA ASP A 122 -25.61 -1.50 -2.06
C ASP A 122 -26.58 -0.31 -2.25
N ALA A 123 -27.86 -0.55 -2.03
CA ALA A 123 -28.90 0.46 -2.16
C ALA A 123 -28.74 1.64 -1.17
N GLN A 124 -27.90 1.50 -0.14
CA GLN A 124 -27.59 2.51 0.86
C GLN A 124 -26.30 3.28 0.52
N GLY A 125 -25.68 3.01 -0.63
CA GLY A 125 -24.45 3.68 -1.06
C GLY A 125 -23.20 3.16 -0.35
N VAL A 126 -23.29 2.03 0.37
CA VAL A 126 -22.18 1.41 1.09
C VAL A 126 -21.48 0.40 0.19
N PHE A 127 -20.15 0.29 0.29
CA PHE A 127 -19.39 -0.70 -0.49
C PHE A 127 -19.90 -2.12 -0.21
N ALA A 128 -20.25 -2.85 -1.27
CA ALA A 128 -20.75 -4.22 -1.18
C ALA A 128 -20.17 -5.09 -2.30
N THR A 129 -19.60 -6.24 -1.94
CA THR A 129 -19.11 -7.25 -2.90
C THR A 129 -19.72 -8.61 -2.63
N SER A 130 -20.07 -9.33 -3.69
CA SER A 130 -20.47 -10.74 -3.60
C SER A 130 -19.24 -11.62 -3.33
N LYS A 131 -19.47 -12.79 -2.74
CA LYS A 131 -18.43 -13.81 -2.61
C LYS A 131 -17.92 -14.17 -4.01
N PRO A 132 -16.60 -14.13 -4.27
CA PRO A 132 -16.06 -14.54 -5.56
C PRO A 132 -16.38 -16.01 -5.82
N ALA A 133 -16.74 -16.35 -7.05
CA ALA A 133 -16.83 -17.74 -7.49
C ALA A 133 -15.48 -18.41 -7.20
N SER A 134 -15.51 -19.56 -6.51
CA SER A 134 -14.30 -20.24 -6.05
C SER A 134 -13.33 -20.51 -7.21
N GLY A 135 -12.09 -20.01 -7.09
CA GLY A 135 -10.94 -20.44 -7.87
C GLY A 135 -10.68 -19.64 -9.15
N GLY A 136 -10.15 -18.43 -9.02
CA GLY A 136 -9.39 -17.78 -10.08
C GLY A 136 -7.93 -17.72 -9.64
N VAL A 137 -7.08 -18.57 -10.23
CA VAL A 137 -5.64 -18.30 -10.29
C VAL A 137 -5.50 -16.94 -10.99
N VAL A 138 -4.92 -15.96 -10.30
CA VAL A 138 -4.46 -14.75 -10.98
C VAL A 138 -3.22 -15.16 -11.77
N ASP A 139 -3.41 -15.47 -13.05
CA ASP A 139 -2.29 -15.66 -13.97
C ASP A 139 -1.47 -14.36 -14.01
N GLU A 140 -0.16 -14.54 -13.80
CA GLU A 140 0.84 -13.48 -13.72
C GLU A 140 0.99 -12.78 -15.09
N LEU A 141 0.92 -11.44 -15.09
CA LEU A 141 1.58 -10.58 -16.07
C LEU A 141 2.76 -9.91 -15.39
#